data_AF-A0A4Q5M0L8-F1
#
_entry.id   AF-A0A4Q5M0L8-F1
#
_cell.length_a   1.000
_cell.length_b   1.000
_cell.length_c   1.000
_cell.angle_alpha   90.00
_cell.angle_beta   90.00
_cell.angle_gamma   90.00
#
_symmetry.space_group_name_H-M   'P 1'
#
loop_
_entity.id
_entity.type
_entity.pdbx_description
1 polymer ?
#
loop_
_entity_poly.entity_id
_entity_poly.type
_entity_poly.pdbx_seq_one_letter_code
_entity_poly.pdbx_strand_id
1 'polypeptide(L)'
;MKILIILLQILGAVTILPWFSMAGLSFIVFNPAKALRKQLPWLLIMAIFSYPFILGSSYWWSWTNLFEGYPKRAIFFSCLPLIIFGVAYFLIANLTDFIEKIRTKK
;
A
#
# COMPACT_ATOMS: atom_id res chain seq x y z
N MET A 1 26.84 -7.40 -5.69
CA MET A 1 26.13 -7.56 -4.40
C MET A 1 25.89 -6.24 -3.66
N LYS A 2 26.91 -5.42 -3.36
CA LYS A 2 26.75 -4.16 -2.59
C LYS A 2 25.67 -3.21 -3.16
N ILE A 3 25.66 -3.01 -4.47
CA ILE A 3 24.66 -2.16 -5.16
C ILE A 3 23.22 -2.69 -4.98
N LEU A 4 23.03 -4.01 -5.05
CA LEU A 4 21.72 -4.64 -4.90
C LEU A 4 21.18 -4.51 -3.46
N ILE A 5 22.08 -4.60 -2.47
CA ILE A 5 21.75 -4.38 -1.06
C ILE A 5 21.32 -2.92 -0.82
N ILE A 6 22.05 -1.95 -1.37
CA ILE A 6 21.70 -0.53 -1.28
C ILE A 6 20.33 -0.27 -1.93
N LEU A 7 20.08 -0.84 -3.12
CA LEU A 7 18.80 -0.74 -3.82
C LEU A 7 17.64 -1.28 -2.97
N LEU A 8 17.82 -2.45 -2.33
CA LEU A 8 16.81 -3.03 -1.47
C LEU A 8 16.49 -2.15 -0.26
N GLN A 9 17.50 -1.54 0.36
CA GLN A 9 17.27 -0.61 1.48
C GLN A 9 16.56 0.67 1.04
N ILE A 10 16.93 1.26 -0.10
CA ILE A 10 16.28 2.45 -0.65
C ILE A 10 14.81 2.15 -0.98
N LEU A 11 14.54 1.02 -1.63
CA LEU A 11 13.16 0.58 -1.91
C LEU A 11 12.35 0.41 -0.61
N GLY A 12 13.01 0.04 0.48
CA GLY A 12 12.38 -0.21 1.78
C GLY A 12 12.03 1.10 2.46
N ALA A 13 12.90 2.09 2.33
CA ALA A 13 12.61 3.45 2.78
C ALA A 13 11.48 4.10 1.97
N VAL A 14 11.49 3.93 0.63
CA VAL A 14 10.48 4.52 -0.25
C VAL A 14 9.10 3.91 -0.02
N THR A 15 9.02 2.62 0.30
CA THR A 15 7.76 1.93 0.61
C THR A 15 7.11 2.40 1.91
N ILE A 16 7.81 3.11 2.79
CA ILE A 16 7.20 3.70 3.99
C ILE A 16 6.36 4.94 3.64
N LEU A 17 6.71 5.70 2.60
CA LEU A 17 5.99 6.93 2.22
C LEU A 17 4.51 6.68 1.89
N PRO A 18 4.14 5.65 1.08
CA PRO A 18 2.75 5.28 0.84
C PRO A 18 1.92 5.05 2.12
N TRP A 19 2.52 4.45 3.16
CA TRP A 19 1.83 4.18 4.42
C TRP A 19 1.42 5.47 5.15
N PHE A 20 2.32 6.44 5.25
CA PHE A 20 2.04 7.75 5.84
C PHE A 20 0.93 8.48 5.07
N SER A 21 0.96 8.42 3.73
CA SER A 21 -0.08 9.02 2.88
C SER A 21 -1.46 8.40 3.13
N MET A 22 -1.54 7.07 3.28
CA MET A 22 -2.81 6.41 3.59
C MET A 22 -3.29 6.69 5.02
N ALA A 23 -2.39 6.74 6.00
CA ALA A 23 -2.73 7.16 7.35
C ALA A 23 -3.33 8.58 7.34
N GLY A 24 -2.75 9.52 6.59
CA GLY A 24 -3.30 10.86 6.39
C GLY A 24 -4.69 10.87 5.72
N LEU A 25 -4.88 10.05 4.68
CA LEU A 25 -6.19 9.89 4.01
C LEU A 25 -7.27 9.34 4.96
N SER A 26 -6.90 8.48 5.91
CA SER A 26 -7.86 7.94 6.89
C SER A 26 -8.47 9.04 7.76
N PHE A 27 -7.67 10.02 8.22
CA PHE A 27 -8.19 11.17 8.98
C PHE A 27 -9.17 12.03 8.15
N ILE A 28 -8.97 12.12 6.84
CA ILE A 28 -9.86 12.85 5.93
C ILE A 28 -11.18 12.09 5.73
N VAL A 29 -11.11 10.77 5.54
CA VAL A 29 -12.30 9.90 5.38
C VAL A 29 -13.12 9.85 6.67
N PHE A 30 -12.47 9.93 7.84
CA PHE A 30 -13.11 9.92 9.16
C PHE A 30 -13.60 11.29 9.65
N ASN A 31 -13.43 12.38 8.87
CA ASN A 31 -13.85 13.70 9.30
C ASN A 31 -15.37 13.74 9.56
N PRO A 32 -15.84 13.93 10.82
CA PRO A 32 -17.25 13.82 11.18
C PRO A 32 -18.14 14.87 10.51
N ALA A 33 -17.56 15.98 10.01
CA ALA A 33 -18.29 17.04 9.33
C ALA A 33 -18.78 16.66 7.93
N LYS A 34 -18.19 15.63 7.30
CA LYS A 34 -18.65 15.09 6.01
C LYS A 34 -18.80 13.58 6.19
N ALA A 35 -20.04 13.11 6.26
CA ALA A 35 -20.38 11.68 6.34
C ALA A 35 -19.94 10.92 5.06
N LEU A 36 -18.63 10.75 4.90
CA LEU A 36 -18.03 9.99 3.81
C LEU A 36 -18.09 8.51 4.19
N ARG A 37 -19.31 7.98 4.01
CA ARG A 37 -19.66 6.57 3.70
C ARG A 37 -19.26 5.53 4.76
N LYS A 38 -20.24 4.80 5.30
CA LYS A 38 -20.04 3.75 6.32
C LYS A 38 -19.16 2.55 5.93
N GLN A 39 -18.84 2.32 4.64
CA GLN A 39 -18.11 1.12 4.17
C GLN A 39 -16.66 1.38 3.69
N LEU A 40 -16.38 2.56 3.11
CA LEU A 40 -15.04 2.96 2.69
C LEU A 40 -13.97 3.07 3.80
N PRO A 41 -14.29 3.53 5.04
CA PRO A 41 -13.28 3.65 6.08
C PRO A 41 -12.72 2.30 6.51
N TRP A 42 -13.51 1.22 6.48
CA TRP A 42 -13.06 -0.10 6.93
C TRP A 42 -12.04 -0.72 5.98
N LEU A 43 -12.24 -0.62 4.66
CA LEU A 43 -11.25 -1.09 3.68
C LEU A 43 -9.94 -0.31 3.78
N LEU A 44 -10.03 1.01 4.01
CA LEU A 44 -8.88 1.88 4.17
C LEU A 44 -8.13 1.61 5.48
N ILE A 45 -8.84 1.40 6.59
CA ILE A 45 -8.25 0.95 7.87
C ILE A 45 -7.55 -0.40 7.70
N MET A 46 -8.22 -1.37 7.08
CA MET A 46 -7.65 -2.71 6.88
C MET A 46 -6.40 -2.65 6.01
N ALA A 47 -6.39 -1.82 4.96
CA ALA A 47 -5.21 -1.58 4.13
C ALA A 47 -4.06 -0.93 4.94
N ILE A 48 -4.35 0.08 5.76
CA ILE A 48 -3.34 0.74 6.63
C ILE A 48 -2.77 -0.23 7.66
N PHE A 49 -3.62 -1.06 8.27
CA PHE A 49 -3.23 -1.96 9.34
C PHE A 49 -2.45 -3.17 8.82
N SER A 50 -2.80 -3.68 7.63
CA SER A 50 -2.08 -4.79 6.99
C SER A 50 -0.77 -4.37 6.33
N TYR A 51 -0.60 -3.09 5.99
CA TYR A 51 0.57 -2.61 5.25
C TYR A 51 1.94 -2.93 5.91
N PRO A 52 2.15 -2.72 7.23
CA PRO A 52 3.42 -3.06 7.87
C PRO A 52 3.74 -4.56 7.82
N PHE A 53 2.71 -5.42 7.91
CA PHE A 53 2.89 -6.87 7.82
C PHE A 53 3.25 -7.30 6.39
N ILE A 54 2.60 -6.70 5.39
CA ILE A 54 2.92 -6.91 3.97
C ILE A 54 4.36 -6.48 3.68
N LEU A 55 4.75 -5.29 4.17
CA LEU A 55 6.10 -4.76 4.01
C LEU A 55 7.14 -5.67 4.67
N GLY A 56 6.96 -6.00 5.95
CA GLY A 56 7.87 -6.85 6.71
C GLY A 56 8.03 -8.25 6.09
N SER A 57 6.92 -8.89 5.71
CA SER A 57 6.94 -10.20 5.06
C SER A 57 7.64 -10.13 3.69
N SER A 58 7.33 -9.10 2.90
CA SER A 58 7.93 -8.92 1.56
C SER A 58 9.44 -8.70 1.65
N TYR A 59 9.91 -7.93 2.63
CA TYR A 59 11.33 -7.72 2.87
C TYR A 59 12.02 -8.99 3.36
N TRP A 60 11.39 -9.74 4.27
CA TRP A 60 11.90 -11.03 4.71
C TRP A 60 12.12 -11.97 3.53
N TRP A 61 11.10 -12.17 2.69
CA TRP A 61 11.19 -13.01 1.50
C TRP A 61 12.21 -12.47 0.48
N SER A 62 12.33 -11.15 0.34
CA SER A 62 13.33 -10.52 -0.52
C SER A 62 14.75 -10.87 -0.10
N TRP A 63 15.05 -10.75 1.20
CA TRP A 63 16.36 -11.10 1.76
C TRP A 63 16.65 -12.60 1.65
N THR A 64 15.69 -13.47 1.98
CA THR A 64 15.86 -14.92 1.83
C THR A 64 16.21 -15.30 0.39
N ASN A 65 15.48 -14.78 -0.60
CA ASN A 65 15.77 -15.04 -2.01
C ASN A 65 17.12 -14.45 -2.46
N LEU A 66 17.54 -13.33 -1.87
CA LEU A 66 18.86 -12.76 -2.14
C LEU A 66 19.98 -13.69 -1.64
N PHE A 67 19.86 -14.22 -0.42
CA PHE A 67 20.84 -15.14 0.16
C PHE A 67 20.88 -16.50 -0.54
N GLU A 68 19.74 -16.97 -1.05
CA GLU A 68 19.64 -18.20 -1.85
C GLU A 68 20.14 -18.06 -3.30
N GLY A 69 20.57 -16.85 -3.72
CA GLY A 69 21.10 -16.62 -5.06
C GLY A 69 20.04 -16.40 -6.14
N TYR A 70 18.81 -16.03 -5.77
CA TYR A 70 17.70 -15.70 -6.67
C TYR A 70 17.42 -14.18 -6.72
N PRO A 71 18.30 -13.36 -7.33
CA PRO A 71 18.19 -11.90 -7.28
C PRO A 71 16.93 -11.35 -7.98
N LYS A 72 16.43 -12.02 -9.03
CA LYS A 72 15.19 -11.62 -9.71
C LYS A 72 13.98 -11.73 -8.78
N ARG A 73 13.91 -12.80 -7.98
CA ARG A 73 12.84 -13.00 -7.00
C ARG A 73 12.98 -12.02 -5.84
N ALA A 74 14.21 -11.75 -5.38
CA ALA A 74 14.46 -10.75 -4.35
C ALA A 74 13.92 -9.36 -4.75
N ILE A 75 14.18 -8.93 -5.99
CA ILE A 75 13.64 -7.66 -6.52
C ILE A 75 12.11 -7.69 -6.58
N PHE A 76 11.52 -8.77 -7.10
CA PHE A 76 10.06 -8.90 -7.16
C PHE A 76 9.41 -8.73 -5.78
N PHE A 77 9.91 -9.44 -4.76
CA PHE A 77 9.40 -9.32 -3.40
C PHE A 77 9.61 -7.92 -2.83
N SER A 78 10.72 -7.23 -3.13
CA SER A 78 10.92 -5.85 -2.69
C SER A 78 9.92 -4.84 -3.29
N CYS A 79 9.41 -5.13 -4.50
CA CYS A 79 8.42 -4.29 -5.17
C CYS A 79 6.97 -4.64 -4.80
N LEU A 80 6.73 -5.83 -4.24
CA LEU A 80 5.39 -6.33 -3.90
C LEU A 80 4.55 -5.36 -3.03
N PRO A 81 5.11 -4.70 -2.00
CA PRO A 81 4.35 -3.75 -1.19
C PRO A 81 3.84 -2.55 -2.00
N LEU A 82 4.63 -2.05 -2.97
CA LEU A 82 4.21 -0.96 -3.84
C LEU A 82 3.09 -1.39 -4.80
N ILE A 83 3.16 -2.61 -5.32
CA ILE A 83 2.14 -3.15 -6.22
C ILE A 83 0.82 -3.31 -5.47
N ILE A 84 0.84 -3.93 -4.29
CA ILE A 84 -0.34 -4.11 -3.44
C ILE A 84 -0.93 -2.75 -3.05
N PHE A 85 -0.06 -1.80 -2.71
CA PHE A 85 -0.48 -0.42 -2.42
C PHE A 85 -1.18 0.23 -3.62
N GLY A 86 -0.57 0.20 -4.80
CA GLY A 86 -1.13 0.81 -6.00
C GLY A 86 -2.50 0.24 -6.36
N VAL A 87 -2.67 -1.08 -6.23
CA VAL A 87 -3.95 -1.76 -6.44
C VAL A 87 -4.99 -1.35 -5.39
N ALA A 88 -4.62 -1.35 -4.10
CA ALA A 88 -5.53 -0.94 -3.03
C ALA A 88 -5.99 0.51 -3.20
N TYR A 89 -5.06 1.41 -3.53
CA TYR A 89 -5.36 2.81 -3.82
C TYR A 89 -6.31 2.95 -5.01
N PHE A 90 -6.03 2.28 -6.13
CA PHE A 90 -6.86 2.34 -7.33
C PHE A 90 -8.27 1.80 -7.08
N LEU A 91 -8.42 0.70 -6.33
CA LEU A 91 -9.73 0.16 -5.97
C LEU A 91 -10.53 1.15 -5.13
N ILE A 92 -9.89 1.78 -4.14
CA ILE A 92 -10.52 2.78 -3.28
C ILE A 92 -10.92 4.02 -4.09
N ALA A 93 -10.07 4.49 -5.00
CA ALA A 93 -10.35 5.63 -5.87
C ALA A 93 -11.54 5.36 -6.81
N ASN A 94 -11.57 4.21 -7.51
CA ASN A 94 -12.68 3.87 -8.41
C ASN A 94 -14.00 3.66 -7.66
N LEU A 95 -13.97 3.04 -6.48
CA LEU A 95 -15.15 2.94 -5.61
C LEU A 95 -15.63 4.34 -5.18
N THR A 96 -14.71 5.29 -5.03
CA THR A 96 -15.03 6.67 -4.70
C THR A 96 -15.81 7.33 -5.83
N ASP A 97 -15.26 7.30 -7.05
CA ASP A 97 -15.84 7.90 -8.26
C ASP A 97 -17.15 7.23 -8.69
N PHE A 98 -17.24 5.90 -8.64
CA PHE A 98 -18.44 5.16 -9.02
C PHE A 98 -19.66 5.56 -8.21
N ILE A 99 -19.50 5.69 -6.90
CA ILE A 99 -20.60 6.07 -6.00
C ILE A 99 -20.97 7.55 -6.19
N GLU A 100 -20.01 8.42 -6.52
CA GLU A 100 -20.30 9.82 -6.84
C GLU A 100 -21.16 9.94 -8.10
N LYS A 101 -20.84 9.16 -9.12
CA LYS A 101 -21.62 9.06 -10.37
C LYS A 101 -23.04 8.52 -10.18
N ILE A 102 -23.27 7.64 -9.19
CA ILE A 102 -24.62 7.19 -8.82
C ILE A 102 -25.41 8.30 -8.12
N ARG A 103 -24.75 9.10 -7.28
CA ARG A 103 -25.40 10.17 -6.51
C ARG A 103 -25.84 11.33 -7.41
N THR A 104 -25.05 11.74 -8.39
CA THR A 104 -25.40 12.85 -9.31
C THR A 104 -26.51 12.52 -10.30
N LYS A 105 -26.89 11.24 -10.42
CA LYS A 105 -28.03 10.77 -11.22
C LYS A 105 -29.35 10.68 -10.44
N LYS A 106 -29.35 10.95 -9.13
CA LYS A 106 -30.54 11.06 -8.29
C LYS A 106 -30.86 12.53 -8.05
#